data_AF-A0A453MW74-F1
#
_entry.id   AF-A0A453MW74-F1
#
_cell.length_a   1.000
_cell.length_b   1.000
_cell.length_c   1.000
_cell.angle_alpha   90.00
_cell.angle_beta   90.00
_cell.angle_gamma   90.00
#
_symmetry.space_group_name_H-M   'P 1'
#
loop_
_entity.id
_entity.type
_entity.pdbx_description
1 polymer ?
#
loop_
_entity_poly.entity_id
_entity_poly.type
_entity_poly.pdbx_seq_one_letter_code
_entity_poly.pdbx_strand_id
1 'polypeptide(L)'
;MAGRVPRSAAAEDYPPAPAAAAARRHFAVMCPFLRLAGTAANYAIIDAVQTERNAVLHVVDLGGADPSQWLLLLRFFAKRPGASAHHQILRLTIVNEEDVFLSSTAALLALEAEHLHVGFQFHPVKLHINQLHSIEPLGVRSDEALVIVSTLQLHRLLADEFAEVATRPHDRKGKAQAHATMTRADALLRDLAELSPKLMVVTEQEAKHNGVEFRDRFGNALKYYGAPFDALEESVPTRGSAMEREGVERCLLLDEIRDIIACDGAQRRECHEPMSRWAPRMEAAGFVTAPMSPGNVAQTAILARMLAGGSRAYRVCSEHEDGCLFIYRDDVPMFSASTWRTV
;
A
#
# COMPACT_ATOMS: atom_id res chain seq x y z
N MET A 1 24.58 -26.96 -28.24
CA MET A 1 24.93 -26.01 -27.17
C MET A 1 23.90 -26.15 -26.07
N ALA A 2 24.27 -26.78 -24.96
CA ALA A 2 23.36 -26.94 -23.82
C ALA A 2 23.24 -25.61 -23.09
N GLY A 3 22.03 -25.04 -23.07
CA GLY A 3 21.72 -23.82 -22.34
C GLY A 3 21.95 -24.03 -20.85
N ARG A 4 22.73 -23.13 -20.24
CA ARG A 4 22.97 -23.11 -18.80
C ARG A 4 21.66 -22.67 -18.13
N VAL A 5 21.08 -23.53 -17.29
CA VAL A 5 19.95 -23.17 -16.43
C VAL A 5 20.39 -22.00 -15.53
N PRO A 6 19.59 -20.92 -15.39
CA PRO A 6 19.91 -19.85 -14.44
C PRO A 6 20.02 -20.44 -13.03
N ARG A 7 21.07 -20.08 -12.30
CA ARG A 7 21.15 -20.41 -10.88
C ARG A 7 20.01 -19.67 -10.17
N SER A 8 19.20 -20.39 -9.41
CA SER A 8 18.35 -19.82 -8.36
C SER A 8 19.20 -18.88 -7.51
N ALA A 9 18.75 -17.64 -7.31
CA ALA A 9 19.38 -16.73 -6.34
C ALA A 9 19.43 -17.44 -4.98
N ALA A 10 20.60 -17.51 -4.37
CA ALA A 10 20.75 -18.10 -3.05
C ALA A 10 20.22 -17.10 -2.00
N ALA A 11 19.87 -17.57 -0.80
CA ALA A 11 19.49 -16.68 0.30
C ALA A 11 20.59 -15.66 0.66
N GLU A 12 21.84 -15.91 0.26
CA GLU A 12 22.98 -14.99 0.40
C GLU A 12 22.95 -13.79 -0.57
N ASP A 13 22.08 -13.80 -1.60
CA ASP A 13 21.99 -12.73 -2.59
C ASP A 13 21.06 -11.57 -2.18
N TYR A 14 20.24 -11.76 -1.13
CA TYR A 14 19.30 -10.76 -0.60
C TYR A 14 19.90 -10.01 0.61
N PRO A 15 19.58 -8.72 0.81
CA PRO A 15 20.07 -7.97 1.94
C PRO A 15 19.50 -8.54 3.25
N PRO A 16 20.24 -8.42 4.36
CA PRO A 16 19.71 -8.75 5.68
C PRO A 16 18.52 -7.84 6.01
N ALA A 17 17.50 -8.37 6.70
CA ALA A 17 16.26 -7.66 6.99
C ALA A 17 16.45 -6.23 7.58
N PRO A 18 17.41 -5.98 8.49
CA PRO A 18 17.68 -4.62 8.98
C PRO A 18 18.14 -3.63 7.89
N ALA A 19 18.90 -4.09 6.90
CA ALA A 19 19.37 -3.24 5.80
C ALA A 19 18.21 -2.89 4.85
N ALA A 20 17.33 -3.86 4.55
CA ALA A 20 16.13 -3.62 3.75
C ALA A 20 15.16 -2.65 4.45
N ALA A 21 14.99 -2.79 5.78
CA ALA A 21 14.18 -1.87 6.58
C ALA A 21 14.74 -0.44 6.59
N ALA A 22 16.06 -0.28 6.74
CA ALA A 22 16.72 1.02 6.66
C ALA A 22 16.57 1.64 5.25
N ALA A 23 16.77 0.84 4.19
CA ALA A 23 16.59 1.28 2.82
C ALA A 23 15.15 1.77 2.54
N ARG A 24 14.12 1.07 3.03
CA ARG A 24 12.73 1.54 2.94
C ARG A 24 12.52 2.90 3.61
N ARG A 25 13.09 3.10 4.79
CA ARG A 25 13.01 4.38 5.52
C ARG A 25 13.73 5.49 4.77
N HIS A 26 14.94 5.24 4.26
CA HIS A 26 15.69 6.21 3.48
C HIS A 26 14.96 6.58 2.18
N PHE A 27 14.38 5.59 1.47
CA PHE A 27 13.57 5.86 0.29
C PHE A 27 12.38 6.78 0.60
N ALA A 28 11.67 6.55 1.71
CA ALA A 28 10.55 7.39 2.13
C ALA A 28 10.96 8.84 2.51
N VAL A 29 12.19 9.03 3.01
CA VAL A 29 12.74 10.36 3.32
C VAL A 29 13.21 11.07 2.05
N MET A 30 13.91 10.35 1.18
CA MET A 30 14.54 10.89 -0.03
C MET A 30 13.50 11.19 -1.12
N CYS A 31 12.54 10.29 -1.32
CA CYS A 31 11.52 10.38 -2.35
C CYS A 31 10.13 10.67 -1.75
N PRO A 32 9.38 11.67 -2.26
CA PRO A 32 8.14 12.11 -1.63
C PRO A 32 6.93 11.18 -1.88
N PHE A 33 7.07 10.14 -2.70
CA PHE A 33 5.94 9.40 -3.25
C PHE A 33 5.02 8.80 -2.18
N LEU A 34 5.56 8.00 -1.27
CA LEU A 34 4.74 7.33 -0.24
C LEU A 34 4.21 8.31 0.81
N ARG A 35 4.93 9.39 1.07
CA ARG A 35 4.43 10.47 1.92
C ARG A 35 3.23 11.18 1.30
N LEU A 36 3.22 11.37 -0.02
CA LEU A 36 2.10 11.93 -0.76
C LEU A 36 0.90 10.97 -0.74
N ALA A 37 1.12 9.68 -1.01
CA ALA A 37 0.08 8.65 -0.97
C ALA A 37 -0.54 8.53 0.43
N GLY A 38 0.27 8.41 1.48
CA GLY A 38 -0.20 8.33 2.86
C GLY A 38 -0.93 9.59 3.32
N THR A 39 -0.52 10.77 2.83
CA THR A 39 -1.27 12.02 3.11
C THR A 39 -2.62 12.03 2.41
N ALA A 40 -2.68 11.65 1.13
CA ALA A 40 -3.94 11.52 0.39
C ALA A 40 -4.89 10.50 1.03
N ALA A 41 -4.34 9.36 1.47
CA ALA A 41 -5.07 8.35 2.24
C ALA A 41 -5.68 8.97 3.50
N ASN A 42 -4.89 9.67 4.31
CA ASN A 42 -5.39 10.30 5.53
C ASN A 42 -6.47 11.36 5.27
N TYR A 43 -6.36 12.15 4.19
CA TYR A 43 -7.43 13.06 3.80
C TYR A 43 -8.72 12.30 3.47
N ALA A 44 -8.64 11.22 2.68
CA ALA A 44 -9.79 10.39 2.35
C ALA A 44 -10.41 9.73 3.59
N ILE A 45 -9.58 9.24 4.53
CA ILE A 45 -10.06 8.66 5.80
C ILE A 45 -10.86 9.68 6.57
N ILE A 46 -10.31 10.89 6.77
CA ILE A 46 -10.96 11.93 7.54
C ILE A 46 -12.26 12.37 6.88
N ASP A 47 -12.28 12.54 5.56
CA ASP A 47 -13.49 12.86 4.79
C ASP A 47 -14.57 11.78 4.93
N ALA A 48 -14.19 10.50 4.82
CA ALA A 48 -15.15 9.40 4.93
C ALA A 48 -15.79 9.34 6.34
N VAL A 49 -15.03 9.64 7.39
CA VAL A 49 -15.49 9.48 8.79
C VAL A 49 -16.04 10.76 9.41
N GLN A 50 -16.16 11.88 8.67
CA GLN A 50 -16.65 13.16 9.23
C GLN A 50 -18.03 13.05 9.89
N THR A 51 -18.92 12.26 9.30
CA THR A 51 -20.28 12.06 9.81
C THR A 51 -20.41 10.82 10.68
N GLU A 52 -19.30 10.15 11.00
CA GLU A 52 -19.32 8.91 11.76
C GLU A 52 -19.64 9.15 13.23
N ARG A 53 -20.53 8.33 13.78
CA ARG A 53 -21.00 8.39 15.17
C ARG A 53 -20.56 7.21 16.01
N ASN A 54 -19.98 6.17 15.41
CA ASN A 54 -19.37 5.08 16.20
C ASN A 54 -18.38 5.66 17.22
N ALA A 55 -18.39 5.10 18.43
CA ALA A 55 -17.49 5.51 19.50
C ALA A 55 -16.02 5.18 19.17
N VAL A 56 -15.79 4.20 18.29
CA VAL A 56 -14.46 3.80 17.84
C VAL A 56 -14.37 3.91 16.32
N LEU A 57 -13.33 4.59 15.86
CA LEU A 57 -12.82 4.47 14.50
C LEU A 57 -11.64 3.49 14.54
N HIS A 58 -11.78 2.34 13.91
CA HIS A 58 -10.72 1.36 13.78
C HIS A 58 -10.08 1.45 12.40
N VAL A 59 -8.79 1.79 12.37
CA VAL A 59 -7.98 1.77 11.16
C VAL A 59 -7.09 0.53 11.20
N VAL A 60 -7.17 -0.29 10.17
CA VAL A 60 -6.30 -1.45 9.96
C VAL A 60 -5.32 -1.14 8.83
N ASP A 61 -4.02 -1.15 9.14
CA ASP A 61 -2.92 -1.00 8.20
C ASP A 61 -2.28 -2.37 7.92
N LEU A 62 -2.42 -2.85 6.69
CA LEU A 62 -1.94 -4.17 6.27
C LEU A 62 -0.44 -4.22 5.94
N GLY A 63 0.25 -3.08 5.90
CA GLY A 63 1.66 -3.02 5.50
C GLY A 63 2.60 -2.35 6.50
N GLY A 64 2.08 -1.61 7.46
CA GLY A 64 2.89 -0.79 8.34
C GLY A 64 3.54 0.35 7.57
N ALA A 65 2.72 1.33 7.20
CA ALA A 65 3.19 2.59 6.66
C ALA A 65 4.14 3.30 7.64
N ASP A 66 4.94 4.23 7.13
CA ASP A 66 5.82 5.06 7.96
C ASP A 66 5.01 5.71 9.12
N PRO A 67 5.53 5.76 10.35
CA PRO A 67 4.77 6.26 11.52
C PRO A 67 4.28 7.70 11.34
N SER A 68 4.92 8.49 10.47
CA SER A 68 4.48 9.84 10.14
C SER A 68 3.09 9.90 9.52
N GLN A 69 2.65 8.85 8.79
CA GLN A 69 1.27 8.77 8.29
C GLN A 69 0.30 8.76 9.47
N TRP A 70 0.52 7.91 10.46
CA TRP A 70 -0.40 7.76 11.58
C TRP A 70 -0.35 8.93 12.57
N LEU A 71 0.82 9.56 12.73
CA LEU A 71 0.95 10.85 13.43
C LEU A 71 0.12 11.94 12.76
N LEU A 72 0.17 12.03 11.42
CA LEU A 72 -0.63 12.99 10.67
C LEU A 72 -2.12 12.70 10.81
N LEU A 73 -2.52 11.42 10.78
CA LEU A 73 -3.91 11.03 10.98
C LEU A 73 -4.42 11.43 12.37
N LEU A 74 -3.63 11.21 13.44
CA LEU A 74 -3.99 11.66 14.79
C LEU A 74 -4.24 13.16 14.84
N ARG A 75 -3.38 13.96 14.19
CA ARG A 75 -3.52 15.41 14.11
C ARG A 75 -4.77 15.85 13.35
N PHE A 76 -5.08 15.19 12.24
CA PHE A 76 -6.32 15.47 11.51
C PHE A 76 -7.55 15.03 12.30
N PHE A 77 -7.48 13.87 12.94
CA PHE A 77 -8.54 13.36 13.79
C PHE A 77 -8.83 14.35 14.92
N ALA A 78 -7.82 14.81 15.66
CA ALA A 78 -7.99 15.80 16.73
C ALA A 78 -8.64 17.12 16.26
N LYS A 79 -8.45 17.51 14.99
CA LYS A 79 -8.95 18.77 14.41
C LYS A 79 -10.25 18.61 13.62
N ARG A 80 -10.79 17.40 13.50
CA ARG A 80 -11.98 17.15 12.67
C ARG A 80 -13.21 17.88 13.22
N PRO A 81 -14.16 18.28 12.35
CA PRO A 81 -15.44 18.84 12.80
C PRO A 81 -16.13 17.90 13.81
N GLY A 82 -16.59 18.44 14.94
CA GLY A 82 -17.29 17.66 15.98
C GLY A 82 -16.40 16.93 16.99
N ALA A 83 -15.06 17.02 16.89
CA ALA A 83 -14.14 16.36 17.83
C ALA A 83 -14.39 16.71 19.30
N SER A 84 -14.84 17.94 19.61
CA SER A 84 -15.14 18.38 20.97
C SER A 84 -16.49 17.87 21.51
N ALA A 85 -17.41 17.47 20.64
CA ALA A 85 -18.75 17.01 21.01
C ALA A 85 -18.83 15.48 21.17
N HIS A 86 -17.95 14.75 20.49
CA HIS A 86 -17.94 13.29 20.47
C HIS A 86 -16.55 12.76 20.81
N HIS A 87 -16.40 12.22 22.02
CA HIS A 87 -15.17 11.58 22.45
C HIS A 87 -15.04 10.20 21.78
N GLN A 88 -14.53 10.18 20.55
CA GLN A 88 -14.25 8.94 19.82
C GLN A 88 -12.81 8.48 20.07
N ILE A 89 -12.64 7.15 20.11
CA ILE A 89 -11.35 6.49 20.19
C ILE A 89 -10.86 6.19 18.76
N LEU A 90 -9.61 6.56 18.46
CA LEU A 90 -8.90 6.03 17.29
C LEU A 90 -8.19 4.75 17.71
N ARG A 91 -8.64 3.62 17.16
CA ARG A 91 -7.94 2.34 17.28
C ARG A 91 -7.13 2.10 16.02
N LEU A 92 -5.86 1.75 16.16
CA LEU A 92 -4.97 1.45 15.05
C LEU A 92 -4.42 0.04 15.18
N THR A 93 -4.67 -0.78 14.17
CA THR A 93 -4.03 -2.09 13.99
C THR A 93 -2.99 -1.98 12.90
N ILE A 94 -1.76 -2.43 13.17
CA ILE A 94 -0.69 -2.47 12.17
C ILE A 94 -0.18 -3.90 12.03
N VAL A 95 -0.22 -4.41 10.79
CA VAL A 95 0.41 -5.67 10.39
C VAL A 95 1.84 -5.37 9.94
N ASN A 96 2.82 -5.88 10.67
CA ASN A 96 4.24 -5.73 10.31
C ASN A 96 5.09 -6.81 11.00
N GLU A 97 6.14 -7.30 10.35
CA GLU A 97 7.02 -8.34 10.92
C GLU A 97 8.07 -7.79 11.91
N GLU A 98 8.35 -6.48 11.86
CA GLU A 98 9.40 -5.83 12.62
C GLU A 98 8.93 -5.41 14.03
N ASP A 99 9.31 -6.17 15.04
CA ASP A 99 8.96 -5.94 16.46
C ASP A 99 9.38 -4.56 16.99
N VAL A 100 10.60 -4.14 16.64
CA VAL A 100 11.17 -2.85 17.04
C VAL A 100 10.38 -1.70 16.42
N PHE A 101 9.95 -1.86 15.16
CA PHE A 101 9.12 -0.89 14.47
C PHE A 101 7.75 -0.76 15.14
N LEU A 102 7.07 -1.88 15.40
CA LEU A 102 5.76 -1.90 16.06
C LEU A 102 5.82 -1.24 17.44
N SER A 103 6.80 -1.62 18.26
CA SER A 103 6.97 -1.09 19.62
C SER A 103 7.31 0.40 19.62
N SER A 104 8.21 0.84 18.73
CA SER A 104 8.60 2.26 18.61
C SER A 104 7.46 3.12 18.09
N THR A 105 6.68 2.59 17.14
CA THR A 105 5.49 3.26 16.59
C THR A 105 4.40 3.39 17.65
N ALA A 106 4.13 2.33 18.42
CA ALA A 106 3.16 2.36 19.51
C ALA A 106 3.49 3.46 20.53
N ALA A 107 4.74 3.52 20.99
CA ALA A 107 5.18 4.53 21.95
C ALA A 107 5.06 5.96 21.40
N LEU A 108 5.49 6.17 20.14
CA LEU A 108 5.43 7.47 19.48
C LEU A 108 3.98 7.96 19.31
N LEU A 109 3.07 7.08 18.86
CA LEU A 109 1.68 7.43 18.64
C LEU A 109 0.91 7.64 19.96
N ALA A 110 1.22 6.85 21.00
CA ALA A 110 0.63 7.04 22.31
C ALA A 110 0.97 8.42 22.90
N LEU A 111 2.23 8.85 22.79
CA LEU A 111 2.66 10.17 23.24
C LEU A 111 1.96 11.30 22.49
N GLU A 112 1.84 11.19 21.16
CA GLU A 112 1.15 12.20 20.35
C GLU A 112 -0.36 12.23 20.67
N ALA A 113 -0.99 11.07 20.86
CA ALA A 113 -2.40 10.99 21.23
C ALA A 113 -2.68 11.64 22.60
N GLU A 114 -1.81 11.42 23.59
CA GLU A 114 -1.87 12.10 24.89
C GLU A 114 -1.76 13.63 24.73
N HIS A 115 -0.78 14.08 23.95
CA HIS A 115 -0.57 15.51 23.67
C HIS A 115 -1.79 16.16 22.98
N LEU A 116 -2.46 15.42 22.11
CA LEU A 116 -3.65 15.88 21.38
C LEU A 116 -4.97 15.65 22.14
N HIS A 117 -4.93 15.02 23.32
CA HIS A 117 -6.10 14.60 24.09
C HIS A 117 -7.08 13.71 23.29
N VAL A 118 -6.55 12.81 22.47
CA VAL A 118 -7.31 11.84 21.67
C VAL A 118 -7.31 10.49 22.38
N GLY A 119 -8.50 9.87 22.54
CA GLY A 119 -8.58 8.47 22.96
C GLY A 119 -7.91 7.58 21.91
N PHE A 120 -6.90 6.80 22.31
CA PHE A 120 -6.10 6.02 21.37
C PHE A 120 -5.89 4.58 21.86
N GLN A 121 -5.97 3.63 20.93
CA GLN A 121 -5.70 2.21 21.16
C GLN A 121 -4.81 1.68 20.04
N PHE A 122 -3.78 0.92 20.39
CA PHE A 122 -2.87 0.31 19.42
C PHE A 122 -2.91 -1.21 19.54
N HIS A 123 -3.08 -1.92 18.42
CA HIS A 123 -3.12 -3.37 18.35
C HIS A 123 -2.10 -3.90 17.33
N PRO A 124 -0.90 -4.31 17.75
CA PRO A 124 0.13 -4.82 16.85
C PRO A 124 -0.20 -6.24 16.36
N VAL A 125 -0.02 -6.49 15.07
CA VAL A 125 -0.08 -7.82 14.46
C VAL A 125 1.28 -8.15 13.87
N LYS A 126 2.04 -8.99 14.59
CA LYS A 126 3.40 -9.37 14.21
C LYS A 126 3.40 -10.48 13.15
N LEU A 127 3.07 -10.13 11.92
CA LEU A 127 3.04 -11.03 10.77
C LEU A 127 3.60 -10.31 9.53
N HIS A 128 4.25 -11.08 8.65
CA HIS A 128 4.43 -10.65 7.27
C HIS A 128 3.09 -10.85 6.52
N ILE A 129 2.76 -10.01 5.53
CA ILE A 129 1.48 -10.12 4.81
C ILE A 129 1.25 -11.51 4.20
N ASN A 130 2.31 -12.15 3.69
CA ASN A 130 2.28 -13.54 3.18
C ASN A 130 1.91 -14.59 4.24
N GLN A 131 1.87 -14.25 5.53
CA GLN A 131 1.45 -15.14 6.63
C GLN A 131 0.04 -14.80 7.14
N LEU A 132 -0.58 -13.72 6.65
CA LEU A 132 -1.97 -13.39 6.93
C LEU A 132 -2.85 -14.29 6.05
N HIS A 133 -3.30 -15.40 6.62
CA HIS A 133 -4.17 -16.38 5.95
C HIS A 133 -5.65 -16.19 6.25
N SER A 134 -5.94 -15.32 7.21
CA SER A 134 -7.29 -15.04 7.69
C SER A 134 -7.31 -13.67 8.39
N ILE A 135 -8.51 -13.11 8.57
CA ILE A 135 -8.72 -11.73 9.04
C ILE A 135 -8.85 -11.60 10.57
N GLU A 136 -8.97 -12.70 11.32
CA GLU A 136 -9.13 -12.67 12.79
C GLU A 136 -7.99 -11.95 13.53
N PRO A 137 -6.70 -12.07 13.13
CA PRO A 137 -5.62 -11.35 13.80
C PRO A 137 -5.79 -9.82 13.78
N LEU A 138 -6.53 -9.29 12.79
CA LEU A 138 -6.82 -7.86 12.68
C LEU A 138 -7.71 -7.35 13.84
N GLY A 139 -8.40 -8.26 14.54
CA GLY A 139 -9.15 -7.94 15.74
C GLY A 139 -10.31 -6.99 15.50
N VAL A 140 -10.93 -7.02 14.32
CA VAL A 140 -12.08 -6.19 13.96
C VAL A 140 -13.30 -6.56 14.80
N ARG A 141 -14.05 -5.54 15.26
CA ARG A 141 -15.27 -5.65 16.05
C ARG A 141 -16.46 -5.13 15.24
N SER A 142 -17.68 -5.56 15.60
CA SER A 142 -18.90 -5.20 14.88
C SER A 142 -19.47 -3.82 15.26
N ASP A 143 -19.01 -3.20 16.34
CA ASP A 143 -19.51 -1.93 16.88
C ASP A 143 -18.62 -0.72 16.56
N GLU A 144 -17.57 -0.91 15.77
CA GLU A 144 -16.62 0.14 15.35
C GLU A 144 -16.77 0.49 13.87
N ALA A 145 -16.48 1.74 13.53
CA ALA A 145 -16.35 2.12 12.12
C ALA A 145 -14.98 1.64 11.62
N LEU A 146 -14.97 0.82 10.58
CA LEU A 146 -13.75 0.21 10.05
C LEU A 146 -13.23 0.95 8.82
N VAL A 147 -11.94 1.22 8.82
CA VAL A 147 -11.17 1.69 7.67
C VAL A 147 -9.99 0.75 7.46
N ILE A 148 -9.76 0.33 6.22
CA ILE A 148 -8.64 -0.54 5.87
C ILE A 148 -7.68 0.24 4.97
N VAL A 149 -6.39 0.15 5.24
CA VAL A 149 -5.33 0.75 4.44
C VAL A 149 -4.35 -0.34 4.04
N SER A 150 -4.08 -0.42 2.74
CA SER A 150 -3.06 -1.30 2.18
C SER A 150 -2.09 -0.47 1.36
N THR A 151 -0.82 -0.45 1.77
CA THR A 151 0.24 0.29 1.08
C THR A 151 1.35 -0.67 0.68
N LEU A 152 1.45 -0.93 -0.63
CA LEU A 152 2.45 -1.79 -1.25
C LEU A 152 2.47 -3.22 -0.69
N GLN A 153 1.30 -3.85 -0.51
CA GLN A 153 1.21 -5.20 0.06
C GLN A 153 0.46 -6.19 -0.82
N LEU A 154 -0.56 -5.76 -1.57
CA LEU A 154 -1.44 -6.70 -2.26
C LEU A 154 -0.73 -7.36 -3.44
N HIS A 155 0.17 -6.64 -4.12
CA HIS A 155 0.96 -7.21 -5.22
C HIS A 155 1.77 -8.45 -4.81
N ARG A 156 2.17 -8.53 -3.52
CA ARG A 156 2.96 -9.65 -2.97
C ARG A 156 2.19 -10.96 -2.90
N LEU A 157 0.87 -10.87 -2.98
CA LEU A 157 -0.05 -12.01 -2.88
C LEU A 157 -0.55 -12.48 -4.25
N LEU A 158 -0.04 -11.91 -5.36
CA LEU A 158 -0.49 -12.22 -6.71
C LEU A 158 0.15 -13.49 -7.32
N ALA A 159 1.34 -13.89 -6.87
CA ALA A 159 2.01 -15.06 -7.40
C ALA A 159 1.50 -16.40 -6.81
N ASP A 160 0.78 -16.33 -5.69
CA ASP A 160 0.20 -17.50 -5.03
C ASP A 160 -1.19 -17.78 -5.62
N GLU A 161 -1.18 -18.47 -6.76
CA GLU A 161 -2.36 -18.89 -7.51
C GLU A 161 -2.84 -20.27 -7.06
N PHE A 162 -4.14 -20.39 -6.80
CA PHE A 162 -4.78 -21.68 -6.56
C PHE A 162 -6.10 -21.81 -7.32
N ALA A 163 -6.50 -23.06 -7.58
CA ALA A 163 -7.78 -23.35 -8.20
C ALA A 163 -8.87 -23.40 -7.13
N GLU A 164 -9.86 -22.52 -7.19
CA GLU A 164 -11.10 -22.73 -6.45
C GLU A 164 -11.88 -23.87 -7.12
N VAL A 165 -12.24 -24.89 -6.34
CA VAL A 165 -13.36 -25.75 -6.70
C VAL A 165 -14.61 -24.93 -6.46
N ALA A 166 -15.24 -24.43 -7.53
CA ALA A 166 -16.48 -23.68 -7.45
C ALA A 166 -17.59 -24.55 -6.81
N THR A 167 -17.72 -24.54 -5.49
CA THR A 167 -18.85 -25.15 -4.79
C THR A 167 -20.00 -24.15 -4.74
N ARG A 168 -20.57 -23.82 -5.91
CA ARG A 168 -21.94 -23.31 -5.98
C ARG A 168 -22.85 -24.50 -6.30
N PRO A 169 -23.81 -24.87 -5.42
CA PRO A 169 -24.81 -25.85 -5.79
C PRO A 169 -25.75 -25.24 -6.82
N HIS A 170 -25.83 -25.91 -7.98
CA HIS A 170 -26.80 -25.71 -9.07
C HIS A 170 -26.64 -24.49 -9.98
N ASP A 171 -25.88 -24.67 -11.06
CA ASP A 171 -26.33 -24.24 -12.38
C ASP A 171 -26.49 -25.45 -13.29
N ARG A 172 -27.76 -25.86 -13.51
CA ARG A 172 -28.14 -26.84 -14.53
C ARG A 172 -27.98 -26.19 -15.90
N LYS A 173 -26.77 -26.20 -16.46
CA LYS A 173 -26.48 -26.25 -17.91
C LYS A 173 -24.97 -26.33 -18.11
N GLY A 174 -24.51 -27.49 -18.59
CA GLY A 174 -23.10 -27.82 -18.80
C GLY A 174 -22.42 -26.94 -19.86
N LYS A 175 -21.92 -25.78 -19.42
CA LYS A 175 -20.66 -25.24 -19.94
C LYS A 175 -19.58 -25.61 -18.92
N ALA A 176 -18.46 -26.16 -19.38
CA ALA A 176 -17.28 -26.31 -18.54
C ALA A 176 -16.93 -24.91 -18.00
N GLN A 177 -17.23 -24.66 -16.73
CA GLN A 177 -16.88 -23.40 -16.09
C GLN A 177 -15.35 -23.36 -16.06
N ALA A 178 -14.75 -22.38 -16.73
CA ALA A 178 -13.33 -22.11 -16.57
C ALA A 178 -13.06 -21.98 -15.06
N HIS A 179 -12.11 -22.74 -14.53
CA HIS A 179 -11.68 -22.54 -13.16
C HIS A 179 -11.12 -21.12 -13.14
N ALA A 180 -11.76 -20.21 -12.40
CA ALA A 180 -11.17 -18.91 -12.16
C ALA A 180 -9.95 -19.17 -11.27
N THR A 181 -8.75 -19.06 -11.85
CA THR A 181 -7.53 -19.07 -11.05
C THR A 181 -7.61 -17.87 -10.13
N MET A 182 -7.49 -18.13 -8.84
CA MET A 182 -7.67 -17.16 -7.80
C MET A 182 -6.35 -16.99 -7.07
N THR A 183 -5.94 -15.73 -6.89
CA THR A 183 -4.74 -15.40 -6.13
C THR A 183 -5.06 -15.27 -4.64
N ARG A 184 -4.04 -15.32 -3.79
CA ARG A 184 -4.20 -14.93 -2.38
C ARG A 184 -4.64 -13.48 -2.19
N ALA A 185 -4.29 -12.59 -3.11
CA ALA A 185 -4.81 -11.22 -3.08
C ALA A 185 -6.34 -11.23 -3.26
N ASP A 186 -6.86 -12.04 -4.18
CA ASP A 186 -8.31 -12.16 -4.41
C ASP A 186 -9.04 -12.75 -3.21
N ALA A 187 -8.42 -13.73 -2.51
CA ALA A 187 -8.96 -14.29 -1.27
C ALA A 187 -9.07 -13.20 -0.20
N LEU A 188 -7.94 -12.56 0.09
CA LEU A 188 -7.86 -11.55 1.14
C LEU A 188 -8.81 -10.38 0.85
N LEU A 189 -8.91 -9.92 -0.40
CA LEU A 189 -9.84 -8.85 -0.74
C LEU A 189 -11.29 -9.23 -0.46
N ARG A 190 -11.71 -10.47 -0.69
CA ARG A 190 -13.07 -10.91 -0.35
C ARG A 190 -13.29 -10.98 1.15
N ASP A 191 -12.34 -11.53 1.91
CA ASP A 191 -12.42 -11.56 3.37
C ASP A 191 -12.50 -10.13 3.95
N LEU A 192 -11.73 -9.19 3.39
CA LEU A 192 -11.77 -7.79 3.79
C LEU A 192 -13.08 -7.10 3.39
N ALA A 193 -13.71 -7.49 2.28
CA ALA A 193 -15.03 -6.98 1.89
C ALA A 193 -16.14 -7.50 2.83
N GLU A 194 -16.04 -8.73 3.33
CA GLU A 194 -16.99 -9.29 4.29
C GLU A 194 -17.01 -8.51 5.62
N LEU A 195 -15.90 -7.86 5.98
CA LEU A 195 -15.83 -6.95 7.13
C LEU A 195 -16.63 -5.65 6.95
N SER A 196 -17.16 -5.39 5.74
CA SER A 196 -17.93 -4.19 5.40
C SER A 196 -17.23 -2.87 5.80
N PRO A 197 -15.95 -2.67 5.43
CA PRO A 197 -15.23 -1.45 5.75
C PRO A 197 -15.94 -0.23 5.15
N LYS A 198 -16.02 0.84 5.95
CA LYS A 198 -16.55 2.12 5.50
C LYS A 198 -15.71 2.73 4.39
N LEU A 199 -14.40 2.52 4.45
CA LEU A 199 -13.44 2.92 3.43
C LEU A 199 -12.29 1.93 3.40
N MET A 200 -11.87 1.53 2.21
CA MET A 200 -10.59 0.90 1.97
C MET A 200 -9.73 1.80 1.08
N VAL A 201 -8.49 2.05 1.50
CA VAL A 201 -7.51 2.81 0.71
C VAL A 201 -6.41 1.86 0.25
N VAL A 202 -6.18 1.80 -1.06
CA VAL A 202 -5.16 0.94 -1.67
C VAL A 202 -4.13 1.80 -2.38
N THR A 203 -2.87 1.68 -1.95
CA THR A 203 -1.71 2.29 -2.61
C THR A 203 -0.82 1.19 -3.19
N GLU A 204 -0.57 1.23 -4.50
CA GLU A 204 0.22 0.23 -5.23
C GLU A 204 1.16 0.90 -6.25
N GLN A 205 2.24 0.21 -6.63
CA GLN A 205 3.12 0.65 -7.73
C GLN A 205 2.34 0.64 -9.04
N GLU A 206 2.38 1.75 -9.80
CA GLU A 206 1.67 1.87 -11.07
C GLU A 206 2.54 1.33 -12.22
N ALA A 207 2.78 0.01 -12.22
CA ALA A 207 3.70 -0.65 -13.14
C ALA A 207 3.18 -1.98 -13.69
N LYS A 208 3.70 -2.41 -14.84
CA LYS A 208 3.34 -3.67 -15.52
C LYS A 208 4.45 -4.71 -15.36
N HIS A 209 4.71 -5.15 -14.13
CA HIS A 209 5.78 -6.10 -13.81
C HIS A 209 5.30 -7.55 -13.69
N ASN A 210 3.98 -7.78 -13.56
CA ASN A 210 3.40 -9.13 -13.50
C ASN A 210 3.25 -9.83 -14.88
N GLY A 211 4.02 -9.44 -15.89
CA GLY A 211 3.94 -10.02 -17.25
C GLY A 211 4.46 -11.46 -17.31
N VAL A 212 3.89 -12.28 -18.19
CA VAL A 212 4.34 -13.67 -18.42
C VAL A 212 5.72 -13.71 -19.09
N GLU A 213 5.93 -12.85 -20.09
CA GLU A 213 7.15 -12.84 -20.89
C GLU A 213 8.28 -12.04 -20.23
N PHE A 214 9.48 -12.62 -20.16
CA PHE A 214 10.67 -11.96 -19.62
C PHE A 214 10.95 -10.61 -20.31
N ARG A 215 10.83 -10.54 -21.64
CA ARG A 215 11.10 -9.32 -22.42
C ARG A 215 10.21 -8.16 -22.00
N ASP A 216 8.94 -8.44 -21.71
CA ASP A 216 7.99 -7.42 -21.28
C ASP A 216 8.31 -6.95 -19.87
N ARG A 217 8.60 -7.89 -18.95
CA ARG A 217 9.01 -7.56 -17.58
C ARG A 217 10.28 -6.71 -17.57
N PHE A 218 11.31 -7.13 -18.31
CA PHE A 218 12.58 -6.41 -18.40
C PHE A 218 12.41 -4.99 -18.97
N GLY A 219 11.67 -4.86 -20.08
CA GLY A 219 11.43 -3.55 -20.70
C GLY A 219 10.63 -2.61 -19.79
N ASN A 220 9.59 -3.12 -19.12
CA ASN A 220 8.78 -2.35 -18.19
C ASN A 220 9.57 -1.94 -16.94
N ALA A 221 10.35 -2.86 -16.36
CA ALA A 221 11.20 -2.57 -15.21
C ALA A 221 12.27 -1.53 -15.54
N LEU A 222 12.95 -1.66 -16.69
CA LEU A 222 13.95 -0.68 -17.11
C LEU A 222 13.35 0.73 -17.26
N LYS A 223 12.15 0.83 -17.86
CA LYS A 223 11.44 2.10 -17.99
C LYS A 223 11.03 2.67 -16.63
N TYR A 224 10.47 1.83 -15.76
CA TYR A 224 9.96 2.26 -14.45
C TYR A 224 11.09 2.68 -13.50
N TYR A 225 12.12 1.86 -13.34
CA TYR A 225 13.18 2.09 -12.35
C TYR A 225 14.14 3.23 -12.73
N GLY A 226 14.18 3.70 -13.98
CA GLY A 226 14.89 4.95 -14.30
C GLY A 226 14.43 6.12 -13.41
N ALA A 227 13.12 6.25 -13.20
CA ALA A 227 12.54 7.35 -12.44
C ALA A 227 12.91 7.35 -10.93
N PRO A 228 12.85 6.24 -10.17
CA PRO A 228 13.38 6.16 -8.81
C PRO A 228 14.87 6.49 -8.70
N PHE A 229 15.70 6.03 -9.65
CA PHE A 229 17.13 6.33 -9.63
C PHE A 229 17.39 7.83 -9.84
N ASP A 230 16.70 8.46 -10.80
CA ASP A 230 16.77 9.90 -11.03
C ASP A 230 16.27 10.70 -9.82
N ALA A 231 15.17 10.24 -9.20
CA ALA A 231 14.62 10.86 -7.99
C ALA A 231 15.58 10.77 -6.79
N LEU A 232 16.27 9.63 -6.64
CA LEU A 232 17.29 9.45 -5.61
C LEU A 232 18.47 10.37 -5.84
N GLU A 233 18.98 10.46 -7.07
CA GLU A 233 20.06 11.36 -7.45
C GLU A 233 19.73 12.84 -7.12
N GLU A 234 18.53 13.30 -7.49
CA GLU A 234 18.05 14.65 -7.19
C GLU A 234 17.93 14.92 -5.68
N SER A 235 17.61 13.90 -4.89
CA SER A 235 17.35 14.05 -3.45
C SER A 235 18.61 14.16 -2.59
N VAL A 236 19.75 13.63 -3.04
CA VAL A 236 21.01 13.59 -2.26
C VAL A 236 21.40 14.95 -1.68
N PRO A 237 21.37 16.08 -2.42
CA PRO A 237 21.83 17.35 -1.86
C PRO A 237 20.95 17.92 -0.75
N THR A 238 19.70 17.46 -0.61
CA THR A 238 18.70 18.12 0.25
C THR A 238 18.08 17.22 1.32
N ARG A 239 18.07 15.90 1.13
CA ARG A 239 17.28 14.98 1.97
C ARG A 239 17.99 13.69 2.35
N GLY A 240 19.20 13.48 1.86
CA GLY A 240 19.95 12.27 2.17
C GLY A 240 21.44 12.46 1.95
N SER A 241 22.11 11.35 1.74
CA SER A 241 23.55 11.26 1.51
C SER A 241 23.84 10.23 0.43
N ALA A 242 25.06 10.24 -0.10
CA ALA A 242 25.49 9.22 -1.06
C ALA A 242 25.41 7.79 -0.47
N MET A 243 25.68 7.65 0.83
CA MET A 243 25.61 6.36 1.53
C MET A 243 24.17 5.88 1.69
N GLU A 244 23.23 6.78 2.03
CA GLU A 244 21.81 6.43 2.10
C GLU A 244 21.24 6.09 0.73
N ARG A 245 21.61 6.85 -0.32
CA ARG A 245 21.27 6.54 -1.72
C ARG A 245 21.76 5.14 -2.10
N GLU A 246 23.03 4.84 -1.86
CA GLU A 246 23.60 3.52 -2.15
C GLU A 246 22.83 2.42 -1.41
N GLY A 247 22.49 2.64 -0.13
CA GLY A 247 21.67 1.72 0.65
C GLY A 247 20.31 1.45 0.02
N VAL A 248 19.63 2.48 -0.48
CA VAL A 248 18.35 2.34 -1.19
C VAL A 248 18.51 1.59 -2.50
N GLU A 249 19.48 1.98 -3.33
CA GLU A 249 19.71 1.35 -4.64
C GLU A 249 20.03 -0.14 -4.48
N ARG A 250 20.85 -0.51 -3.50
CA ARG A 250 21.35 -1.89 -3.32
C ARG A 250 20.44 -2.81 -2.52
N CYS A 251 19.73 -2.29 -1.52
CA CYS A 251 18.97 -3.10 -0.55
C CYS A 251 17.46 -2.92 -0.67
N LEU A 252 16.99 -2.15 -1.65
CA LEU A 252 15.57 -2.03 -1.99
C LEU A 252 15.36 -2.18 -3.49
N LEU A 253 15.85 -1.23 -4.30
CA LEU A 253 15.54 -1.21 -5.74
C LEU A 253 16.14 -2.41 -6.48
N LEU A 254 17.39 -2.77 -6.16
CA LEU A 254 18.05 -3.93 -6.77
C LEU A 254 17.31 -5.24 -6.49
N ASP A 255 16.79 -5.42 -5.26
CA ASP A 255 16.08 -6.65 -4.91
C ASP A 255 14.73 -6.73 -5.59
N GLU A 256 14.01 -5.61 -5.69
CA GLU A 256 12.77 -5.58 -6.45
C GLU A 256 13.03 -5.89 -7.93
N ILE A 257 14.04 -5.24 -8.54
CA ILE A 257 14.43 -5.50 -9.93
C ILE A 257 14.79 -6.97 -10.13
N ARG A 258 15.58 -7.56 -9.22
CA ARG A 258 15.97 -8.98 -9.26
C ARG A 258 14.75 -9.88 -9.19
N ASP A 259 13.83 -9.62 -8.28
CA ASP A 259 12.61 -10.43 -8.15
C ASP A 259 11.77 -10.36 -9.44
N ILE A 260 11.62 -9.18 -10.02
CA ILE A 260 10.86 -8.99 -11.28
C ILE A 260 11.48 -9.75 -12.46
N ILE A 261 12.81 -9.70 -12.62
CA ILE A 261 13.49 -10.20 -13.83
C ILE A 261 14.02 -11.62 -13.70
N ALA A 262 14.37 -12.07 -12.49
CA ALA A 262 15.09 -13.31 -12.25
C ALA A 262 14.28 -14.37 -11.49
N CYS A 263 13.18 -14.00 -10.83
CA CYS A 263 12.27 -14.95 -10.21
C CYS A 263 11.07 -15.26 -11.12
N ASP A 264 10.56 -16.49 -11.02
CA ASP A 264 9.37 -16.97 -11.74
C ASP A 264 8.44 -17.75 -10.79
N GLY A 265 7.16 -17.87 -11.18
CA GLY A 265 6.15 -18.62 -10.44
C GLY A 265 5.90 -18.09 -9.02
N ALA A 266 5.53 -18.99 -8.10
CA ALA A 266 5.15 -18.66 -6.72
C ALA A 266 6.29 -18.07 -5.86
N GLN A 267 7.54 -18.06 -6.35
CA GLN A 267 8.66 -17.42 -5.66
C GLN A 267 8.70 -15.91 -5.87
N ARG A 268 8.10 -15.42 -6.97
CA ARG A 268 8.08 -14.00 -7.33
C ARG A 268 7.13 -13.23 -6.42
N ARG A 269 7.53 -12.07 -5.93
CA ARG A 269 6.75 -11.25 -5.00
C ARG A 269 6.41 -9.87 -5.54
N GLU A 270 7.28 -9.28 -6.34
CA GLU A 270 7.14 -7.92 -6.88
C GLU A 270 6.31 -7.93 -8.18
N CYS A 271 5.09 -8.47 -8.07
CA CYS A 271 4.15 -8.67 -9.16
C CYS A 271 3.31 -7.42 -9.42
N HIS A 272 3.94 -6.26 -9.66
CA HIS A 272 3.19 -5.01 -9.82
C HIS A 272 2.22 -5.07 -11.00
N GLU A 273 0.99 -4.61 -10.75
CA GLU A 273 -0.06 -4.42 -11.75
C GLU A 273 -0.57 -2.97 -11.70
N PRO A 274 -0.93 -2.37 -12.84
CA PRO A 274 -1.48 -1.01 -12.88
C PRO A 274 -2.93 -0.95 -12.36
N MET A 275 -3.46 0.26 -12.11
CA MET A 275 -4.84 0.48 -11.67
C MET A 275 -5.88 -0.19 -12.59
N SER A 276 -5.63 -0.24 -13.91
CA SER A 276 -6.47 -0.95 -14.89
C SER A 276 -6.65 -2.46 -14.63
N ARG A 277 -5.81 -3.05 -13.78
CA ARG A 277 -5.89 -4.45 -13.32
C ARG A 277 -6.42 -4.55 -11.89
N TRP A 278 -6.02 -3.62 -11.02
CA TRP A 278 -6.54 -3.56 -9.65
C TRP A 278 -8.03 -3.26 -9.60
N ALA A 279 -8.54 -2.33 -10.42
CA ALA A 279 -9.95 -1.94 -10.36
C ALA A 279 -10.93 -3.11 -10.61
N PRO A 280 -10.81 -3.91 -11.70
CA PRO A 280 -11.65 -5.10 -11.88
C PRO A 280 -11.48 -6.14 -10.76
N ARG A 281 -10.29 -6.22 -10.15
CA ARG A 281 -10.02 -7.14 -9.03
C ARG A 281 -10.78 -6.71 -7.76
N MET A 282 -10.77 -5.41 -7.46
CA MET A 282 -11.54 -4.82 -6.36
C MET A 282 -13.04 -5.04 -6.58
N GLU A 283 -13.54 -4.78 -7.80
CA GLU A 283 -14.94 -5.00 -8.17
C GLU A 283 -15.36 -6.47 -8.02
N ALA A 284 -14.54 -7.41 -8.47
CA ALA A 284 -14.79 -8.84 -8.34
C ALA A 284 -14.83 -9.31 -6.86
N ALA A 285 -14.16 -8.58 -5.97
CA ALA A 285 -14.15 -8.86 -4.54
C ALA A 285 -15.35 -8.23 -3.78
N GLY A 286 -16.20 -7.45 -4.44
CA GLY A 286 -17.36 -6.81 -3.82
C GLY A 286 -17.14 -5.35 -3.39
N PHE A 287 -16.09 -4.71 -3.91
CA PHE A 287 -15.89 -3.27 -3.73
C PHE A 287 -16.41 -2.46 -4.90
N VAL A 288 -16.72 -1.20 -4.64
CA VAL A 288 -16.93 -0.16 -5.65
C VAL A 288 -16.08 1.04 -5.29
N THR A 289 -15.69 1.81 -6.31
CA THR A 289 -14.92 3.03 -6.12
C THR A 289 -15.65 4.01 -5.20
N ALA A 290 -14.94 4.52 -4.20
CA ALA A 290 -15.38 5.64 -3.38
C ALA A 290 -14.74 6.92 -3.94
N PRO A 291 -15.50 8.01 -4.13
CA PRO A 291 -14.93 9.23 -4.70
C PRO A 291 -13.94 9.89 -3.74
N MET A 292 -12.81 10.34 -4.27
CA MET A 292 -11.87 11.19 -3.55
C MET A 292 -12.24 12.66 -3.83
N SER A 293 -12.34 13.48 -2.78
CA SER A 293 -12.76 14.87 -2.97
C SER A 293 -11.74 15.65 -3.84
N PRO A 294 -12.19 16.54 -4.74
CA PRO A 294 -11.28 17.38 -5.52
C PRO A 294 -10.35 18.22 -4.64
N GLY A 295 -10.80 18.57 -3.43
CA GLY A 295 -10.00 19.23 -2.41
C GLY A 295 -8.79 18.39 -1.98
N ASN A 296 -8.98 17.10 -1.72
CA ASN A 296 -7.90 16.20 -1.30
C ASN A 296 -6.84 16.05 -2.41
N VAL A 297 -7.28 15.93 -3.66
CA VAL A 297 -6.39 15.86 -4.82
C VAL A 297 -5.58 17.16 -4.95
N ALA A 298 -6.25 18.32 -4.86
CA ALA A 298 -5.60 19.62 -4.94
C ALA A 298 -4.60 19.85 -3.80
N GLN A 299 -4.96 19.51 -2.56
CA GLN A 299 -4.08 19.63 -1.38
C GLN A 299 -2.85 18.73 -1.53
N THR A 300 -3.02 17.50 -1.99
CA THR A 300 -1.90 16.57 -2.23
C THR A 300 -1.00 17.08 -3.35
N ALA A 301 -1.56 17.67 -4.42
CA ALA A 301 -0.77 18.27 -5.49
C ALA A 301 0.02 19.51 -5.04
N ILE A 302 -0.53 20.32 -4.13
CA ILE A 302 0.20 21.43 -3.50
C ILE A 302 1.35 20.87 -2.64
N LEU A 303 1.07 19.85 -1.82
CA LEU A 303 2.07 19.19 -1.00
C LEU A 303 3.21 18.61 -1.86
N ALA A 304 2.90 18.02 -3.01
CA ALA A 304 3.92 17.51 -3.94
C ALA A 304 4.89 18.61 -4.37
N ARG A 305 4.39 19.79 -4.74
CA ARG A 305 5.25 20.93 -5.11
C ARG A 305 6.12 21.40 -3.95
N MET A 306 5.56 21.45 -2.73
CA MET A 306 6.30 21.84 -1.52
C MET A 306 7.41 20.82 -1.21
N LEU A 307 7.05 19.53 -1.20
CA LEU A 307 7.97 18.40 -1.04
C LEU A 307 8.84 18.16 -2.26
N ALA A 308 8.78 18.96 -3.30
CA ALA A 308 9.68 18.87 -4.45
C ALA A 308 10.59 20.10 -4.55
N GLY A 309 10.54 21.01 -3.57
CA GLY A 309 11.29 22.28 -3.65
C GLY A 309 10.88 23.13 -4.87
N GLY A 310 9.64 22.98 -5.35
CA GLY A 310 9.14 23.61 -6.58
C GLY A 310 9.46 22.86 -7.88
N SER A 311 10.16 21.71 -7.82
CA SER A 311 10.40 20.86 -8.99
C SER A 311 9.07 20.42 -9.62
N ARG A 312 9.00 20.52 -10.96
CA ARG A 312 7.84 20.10 -11.77
C ARG A 312 7.87 18.62 -12.12
N ALA A 313 8.96 17.94 -11.79
CA ALA A 313 9.11 16.52 -12.03
C ALA A 313 8.22 15.67 -11.13
N TYR A 314 7.70 16.22 -10.02
CA TYR A 314 6.72 15.53 -9.18
C TYR A 314 5.33 16.08 -9.45
N ARG A 315 4.43 15.22 -9.91
CA ARG A 315 3.05 15.60 -10.24
C ARG A 315 2.07 14.64 -9.59
N VAL A 316 0.96 15.20 -9.14
CA VAL A 316 -0.16 14.47 -8.59
C VAL A 316 -1.39 14.88 -9.36
N CYS A 317 -2.13 13.90 -9.87
CA CYS A 317 -3.40 14.13 -10.56
C CYS A 317 -4.36 12.97 -10.33
N SER A 318 -5.64 13.24 -10.53
CA SER A 318 -6.67 12.22 -10.66
C SER A 318 -6.98 12.07 -12.15
N GLU A 319 -7.02 10.85 -12.66
CA GLU A 319 -7.43 10.56 -14.02
C GLU A 319 -8.88 10.08 -13.97
N HIS A 320 -9.78 10.84 -14.61
CA HIS A 320 -11.24 10.68 -14.51
C HIS A 320 -11.75 10.92 -13.06
N GLU A 321 -13.04 11.25 -12.86
CA GLU A 321 -13.59 11.63 -11.54
C GLU A 321 -13.71 10.43 -10.55
N ASP A 322 -12.82 9.44 -10.67
CA ASP A 322 -12.99 8.08 -10.17
C ASP A 322 -11.99 7.75 -9.06
N GLY A 323 -12.22 8.27 -7.85
CA GLY A 323 -11.67 7.74 -6.58
C GLY A 323 -10.17 7.43 -6.48
N CYS A 324 -9.35 7.87 -7.42
CA CYS A 324 -7.98 7.43 -7.62
C CYS A 324 -7.09 8.62 -7.95
N LEU A 325 -5.94 8.62 -7.31
CA LEU A 325 -4.89 9.61 -7.44
C LEU A 325 -3.61 8.93 -7.91
N PHE A 326 -2.95 9.51 -8.89
CA PHE A 326 -1.71 9.04 -9.45
C PHE A 326 -0.58 10.00 -9.09
N ILE A 327 0.55 9.43 -8.67
CA ILE A 327 1.76 10.15 -8.31
C ILE A 327 2.81 9.84 -9.37
N TYR A 328 3.31 10.88 -10.00
CA TYR A 328 4.21 10.81 -11.14
C TYR A 328 5.60 11.32 -10.78
N ARG A 329 6.60 10.69 -11.40
CA ARG A 329 7.91 11.27 -11.65
C ARG A 329 8.03 11.51 -13.16
N ASP A 330 8.09 12.78 -13.55
CA ASP A 330 8.02 13.23 -14.93
C ASP A 330 6.77 12.68 -15.65
N ASP A 331 6.95 11.83 -16.66
CA ASP A 331 5.90 11.13 -17.38
C ASP A 331 5.68 9.68 -16.90
N VAL A 332 6.45 9.22 -15.91
CA VAL A 332 6.35 7.88 -15.35
C VAL A 332 5.38 7.86 -14.16
N PRO A 333 4.25 7.13 -14.25
CA PRO A 333 3.39 6.93 -13.10
C PRO A 333 4.11 6.01 -12.11
N MET A 334 4.33 6.50 -10.90
CA MET A 334 5.06 5.79 -9.86
C MET A 334 4.10 4.95 -9.02
N PHE A 335 3.07 5.60 -8.48
CA PHE A 335 2.12 4.97 -7.57
C PHE A 335 0.70 5.46 -7.86
N SER A 336 -0.26 4.57 -7.65
CA SER A 336 -1.68 4.92 -7.56
C SER A 336 -2.16 4.78 -6.12
N ALA A 337 -3.01 5.69 -5.67
CA ALA A 337 -3.68 5.67 -4.38
C ALA A 337 -5.19 5.79 -4.64
N SER A 338 -5.95 4.75 -4.31
CA SER A 338 -7.35 4.59 -4.67
C SER A 338 -8.23 4.32 -3.45
N THR A 339 -9.48 4.78 -3.50
CA THR A 339 -10.46 4.65 -2.43
C THR A 339 -11.63 3.79 -2.85
N TRP A 340 -12.07 2.91 -1.95
CA TRP A 340 -13.06 1.86 -2.19
C TRP A 340 -14.02 1.75 -1.02
N ARG A 341 -15.23 1.29 -1.27
CA ARG A 341 -16.23 0.89 -0.26
C ARG A 341 -16.90 -0.40 -0.69
N THR A 342 -17.48 -1.14 0.23
CA THR A 342 -18.26 -2.33 -0.13
C THR A 342 -19.59 -1.95 -0.77
N VAL A 343 -20.10 -2.86 -1.62
CA VAL A 343 -21.40 -2.73 -2.31
C VAL A 343 -22.56 -2.80 -1.34
#